data_AF-A0A964ZLK0-F1
#
_entry.id   AF-A0A964ZLK0-F1
#
_cell.length_a   1.000
_cell.length_b   1.000
_cell.length_c   1.000
_cell.angle_alpha   90.00
_cell.angle_beta   90.00
_cell.angle_gamma   90.00
#
_symmetry.space_group_name_H-M   'P 1'
#
loop_
_entity.id
_entity.type
_entity.pdbx_description
1 polymer ?
#
loop_
_entity_poly.entity_id
_entity_poly.type
_entity_poly.pdbx_seq_one_letter_code
_entity_poly.pdbx_strand_id
1 'polypeptide(L)'
;PGIVIGRKGQKAEELRAGLTALTGNNKVQLNITEIRDAELDAALVAQGVADQLVNRIAFRRAMKRAVQNAQKQGVQGIRVQCSGRLGGAEMCRREWYREGRVPLHTLRANIDYGFREAATTAGRIGVKVWLYKGEILPYKSQTDDRIAREAAMAAGETSGHSDATRKVVTSAGPKAVEIDDVAVAPLVKEADPEFERLLDEEEDIQRRSHDSHETPHFKREV
;
A
#
# COMPACT_ATOMS: atom_id res chain seq x y z
N PRO A 1 4.45 11.02 17.21
CA PRO A 1 4.14 12.41 16.75
C PRO A 1 4.73 13.54 17.63
N GLY A 2 4.62 13.46 18.97
CA GLY A 2 4.97 14.58 19.86
C GLY A 2 6.43 15.05 19.84
N ILE A 3 7.38 14.13 19.57
CA ILE A 3 8.82 14.46 19.50
C ILE A 3 9.13 15.40 18.31
N VAL A 4 8.38 15.28 17.20
CA VAL A 4 8.57 16.09 15.99
C VAL A 4 7.97 17.49 16.17
N ILE A 5 6.86 17.61 16.91
CA ILE A 5 6.21 18.90 17.20
C ILE A 5 7.01 19.70 18.26
N GLY A 6 7.57 19.00 19.26
CA GLY A 6 8.29 19.62 20.37
C GLY A 6 7.36 20.31 21.38
N ARG A 7 7.96 20.97 22.40
CA ARG A 7 7.19 21.72 23.40
C ARG A 7 6.61 22.98 22.76
N LYS A 8 5.28 23.16 22.85
CA LYS A 8 4.55 24.31 22.28
C LYS A 8 4.79 24.54 20.76
N GLY A 9 5.20 23.51 20.02
CA GLY A 9 5.42 23.62 18.57
C GLY A 9 6.79 24.18 18.14
N GLN A 10 7.72 24.44 19.08
CA GLN A 10 9.04 25.02 18.76
C GLN A 10 9.77 24.26 17.65
N LYS A 11 9.79 22.92 17.72
CA LYS A 11 10.54 22.10 16.76
C LYS A 11 9.90 22.09 15.37
N ALA A 12 8.58 22.22 15.29
CA ALA A 12 7.89 22.38 14.01
C ALA A 12 8.22 23.74 13.35
N GLU A 13 8.39 24.79 14.15
CA GLU A 13 8.78 26.12 13.68
C GLU A 13 10.25 26.16 13.22
N GLU A 14 11.15 25.52 13.96
CA GLU A 14 12.55 25.30 13.54
C GLU A 14 12.62 24.57 12.19
N LEU A 15 11.84 23.50 12.01
CA LEU A 15 11.79 22.76 10.75
C LEU A 15 11.24 23.60 9.60
N ARG A 16 10.21 24.43 9.85
CA ARG A 16 9.70 25.36 8.85
C ARG A 16 10.76 26.39 8.44
N ALA A 17 11.46 26.98 9.41
CA ALA A 17 12.54 27.94 9.14
C ALA A 17 13.66 27.32 8.30
N GLY A 18 14.07 26.09 8.62
CA GLY A 18 15.04 25.34 7.83
C GLY A 18 14.57 25.06 6.40
N LEU A 19 13.30 24.67 6.22
CA LEU A 19 12.73 24.43 4.89
C LEU A 19 12.62 25.72 4.06
N THR A 20 12.28 26.85 4.68
CA THR A 20 12.25 28.15 4.02
C THR A 20 13.65 28.58 3.58
N ALA A 21 14.67 28.39 4.42
CA ALA A 21 16.06 28.70 4.05
C ALA A 21 16.56 27.86 2.86
N LEU A 22 16.18 26.58 2.79
CA LEU A 22 16.55 25.69 1.69
C LEU A 22 15.80 25.98 0.39
N THR A 23 14.50 26.28 0.49
CA THR A 23 13.63 26.43 -0.69
C THR A 23 13.62 27.87 -1.22
N GLY A 24 14.05 28.85 -0.43
CA GLY A 24 13.95 30.28 -0.76
C GLY A 24 12.51 30.81 -0.77
N ASN A 25 11.53 29.96 -0.45
CA ASN A 25 10.10 30.27 -0.46
C ASN A 25 9.57 30.42 0.96
N ASN A 26 8.96 31.58 1.26
CA ASN A 26 8.45 31.91 2.59
C ASN A 26 7.10 31.26 2.95
N LYS A 27 6.49 30.48 2.05
CA LYS A 27 5.15 29.89 2.23
C LYS A 27 5.19 28.36 2.27
N VAL A 28 5.95 27.78 3.19
CA VAL A 28 6.04 26.31 3.34
C VAL A 28 5.01 25.77 4.34
N GLN A 29 4.01 25.07 3.79
CA GLN A 29 3.04 24.17 4.45
C GLN A 29 3.71 22.96 5.14
N LEU A 30 3.78 22.84 6.47
CA LEU A 30 4.24 21.61 7.14
C LEU A 30 3.06 20.84 7.76
N ASN A 31 2.74 19.68 7.18
CA ASN A 31 1.72 18.76 7.66
C ASN A 31 2.38 17.52 8.28
N ILE A 32 2.00 17.19 9.52
CA ILE A 32 2.53 16.04 10.24
C ILE A 32 1.48 14.94 10.19
N THR A 33 1.77 13.87 9.45
CA THR A 33 0.94 12.66 9.44
C THR A 33 1.45 11.69 10.49
N GLU A 34 0.54 11.14 11.28
CA GLU A 34 0.87 10.11 12.25
C GLU A 34 0.78 8.72 11.61
N ILE A 35 1.83 7.93 11.80
CA ILE A 35 1.81 6.50 11.50
C ILE A 35 1.31 5.80 12.77
N ARG A 36 0.14 5.16 12.69
CA ARG A 36 -0.49 4.47 13.82
C ARG A 36 0.34 3.27 14.27
N ASP A 37 0.68 2.41 13.32
CA ASP A 37 1.40 1.16 13.57
C ASP A 37 2.74 1.16 12.84
N ALA A 38 3.83 1.29 13.59
CA ALA A 38 5.18 1.35 13.04
C ALA A 38 5.63 0.02 12.41
N GLU A 39 5.08 -1.11 12.86
CA GLU A 39 5.43 -2.45 12.36
C GLU A 39 4.80 -2.74 10.99
N LEU A 40 3.80 -1.96 10.57
CA LEU A 40 3.20 -2.02 9.23
C LEU A 40 3.99 -1.22 8.20
N ASP A 41 4.97 -0.42 8.60
CA ASP A 41 5.78 0.40 7.69
C ASP A 41 7.15 -0.25 7.47
N ALA A 42 7.49 -0.53 6.20
CA ALA A 42 8.70 -1.29 5.90
C ALA A 42 9.98 -0.49 6.18
N ALA A 43 9.95 0.84 6.03
CA ALA A 43 11.10 1.70 6.28
C ALA A 43 11.40 1.82 7.77
N LEU A 44 10.36 1.92 8.61
CA LEU A 44 10.51 1.93 10.06
C LEU A 44 11.00 0.59 10.61
N VAL A 45 10.50 -0.53 10.09
CA VAL A 45 11.01 -1.86 10.46
C VAL A 45 12.47 -2.02 10.04
N ALA A 46 12.85 -1.59 8.83
CA ALA A 46 14.23 -1.61 8.37
C ALA A 46 15.15 -0.75 9.24
N GLN A 47 14.69 0.44 9.65
CA GLN A 47 15.39 1.29 10.60
C GLN A 47 15.58 0.61 11.96
N GLY A 48 14.51 0.02 12.52
CA GLY A 48 14.58 -0.65 13.81
C GLY A 48 15.60 -1.81 13.80
N VAL A 49 15.67 -2.59 12.73
CA VAL A 49 16.68 -3.64 12.57
C VAL A 49 18.08 -3.06 12.41
N ALA A 50 18.24 -1.99 11.63
CA ALA A 50 19.53 -1.32 11.45
C ALA A 50 20.07 -0.78 12.78
N ASP A 51 19.24 -0.11 13.57
CA ASP A 51 19.61 0.44 14.87
C ASP A 51 20.01 -0.68 15.86
N GLN A 52 19.33 -1.83 15.81
CA GLN A 52 19.71 -3.00 16.61
C GLN A 52 21.09 -3.56 16.20
N LEU A 53 21.42 -3.56 14.90
CA LEU A 53 22.73 -4.00 14.42
C LEU A 53 23.85 -3.03 14.82
N VAL A 54 23.59 -1.72 14.83
CA VAL A 54 24.55 -0.71 15.33
C VAL A 54 24.82 -0.93 16.82
N ASN A 55 23.79 -1.26 17.59
CA ASN A 55 23.90 -1.60 19.01
C ASN A 55 24.50 -3.00 19.28
N ARG A 56 25.10 -3.65 18.26
CA ARG A 56 25.78 -4.94 18.35
C ARG A 56 24.89 -6.11 18.80
N ILE A 57 23.59 -6.02 18.58
CA ILE A 57 22.68 -7.15 18.80
C ILE A 57 22.93 -8.21 17.73
N ALA A 58 22.85 -9.49 18.12
CA ALA A 58 22.98 -10.59 17.17
C ALA A 58 21.97 -10.45 16.03
N PHE A 59 22.46 -10.39 14.79
CA PHE A 59 21.65 -10.11 13.60
C PHE A 59 20.49 -11.10 13.40
N ARG A 60 20.68 -12.38 13.75
CA ARG A 60 19.61 -13.41 13.73
C ARG A 60 18.48 -13.07 14.70
N ARG A 61 18.83 -12.59 15.89
CA ARG A 61 17.85 -12.19 16.91
C ARG A 61 17.09 -10.94 16.47
N ALA A 62 17.79 -9.94 15.94
CA ALA A 62 17.19 -8.72 15.43
C ALA A 62 16.17 -9.02 14.31
N MET A 63 16.58 -9.84 13.32
CA MET A 63 15.70 -10.23 12.22
C MET A 63 14.49 -11.05 12.67
N LYS A 64 14.69 -12.09 13.50
CA LYS A 64 13.57 -12.91 14.00
C LYS A 64 12.59 -12.10 14.83
N ARG A 65 13.08 -11.17 15.65
CA ARG A 65 12.22 -10.28 16.44
C ARG A 65 11.38 -9.37 15.56
N ALA A 66 11.98 -8.77 14.53
CA ALA A 66 11.25 -7.93 13.57
C ALA A 66 10.17 -8.70 12.82
N VAL A 67 10.50 -9.92 12.35
CA VAL A 67 9.54 -10.81 11.69
C VAL A 67 8.36 -11.15 12.60
N GLN A 68 8.63 -11.56 13.84
CA GLN A 68 7.57 -11.90 14.81
C GLN A 68 6.72 -10.70 15.19
N ASN A 69 7.31 -9.52 15.35
CA ASN A 69 6.57 -8.30 15.66
C ASN A 69 5.61 -7.91 14.53
N ALA A 70 6.09 -7.93 13.28
CA ALA A 70 5.26 -7.65 12.11
C ALA A 70 4.12 -8.68 11.95
N GLN A 71 4.41 -9.96 12.18
CA GLN A 71 3.39 -11.01 12.10
C GLN A 71 2.30 -10.83 13.17
N LYS A 72 2.67 -10.42 14.39
CA LYS A 72 1.72 -10.11 15.47
C LYS A 72 0.79 -8.96 15.14
N GLN A 73 1.26 -8.00 14.33
CA GLN A 73 0.48 -6.84 13.88
C GLN A 73 -0.39 -7.14 12.64
N GLY A 74 -0.50 -8.41 12.24
CA GLY A 74 -1.44 -8.84 11.20
C GLY A 74 -0.95 -8.69 9.77
N VAL A 75 0.36 -8.52 9.54
CA VAL A 75 0.94 -8.53 8.19
C VAL A 75 0.76 -9.93 7.57
N GLN A 76 0.30 -10.00 6.32
CA GLN A 76 0.05 -11.27 5.63
C GLN A 76 1.34 -12.02 5.26
N GLY A 77 2.44 -11.28 5.13
CA GLY A 77 3.77 -11.86 5.09
C GLY A 77 4.88 -10.81 5.12
N ILE A 78 6.04 -11.22 5.61
CA ILE A 78 7.22 -10.39 5.74
C ILE A 78 8.45 -11.14 5.22
N ARG A 79 9.34 -10.42 4.54
CA ARG A 79 10.69 -10.88 4.25
C ARG A 79 11.68 -9.84 4.75
N VAL A 80 12.62 -10.24 5.60
CA VAL A 80 13.73 -9.39 6.05
C VAL A 80 15.03 -9.99 5.54
N GLN A 81 15.86 -9.19 4.88
CA GLN A 81 17.16 -9.59 4.35
C GLN A 81 18.24 -8.65 4.85
N CYS A 82 19.30 -9.22 5.43
CA CYS A 82 20.50 -8.48 5.81
C CYS A 82 21.67 -8.93 4.94
N SER A 83 22.49 -7.98 4.50
CA SER A 83 23.65 -8.23 3.63
C SER A 83 24.87 -7.44 4.08
N GLY A 84 26.03 -8.08 4.13
CA GLY A 84 27.30 -7.46 4.52
C GLY A 84 28.10 -8.32 5.49
N ARG A 85 28.97 -7.70 6.27
CA ARG A 85 29.81 -8.34 7.31
C ARG A 85 29.01 -8.64 8.58
N LEU A 86 28.04 -9.54 8.46
CA LEU A 86 27.07 -9.83 9.51
C LEU A 86 27.75 -10.42 10.76
N GLY A 87 27.65 -9.71 11.89
CA GLY A 87 28.27 -10.12 13.16
C GLY A 87 29.78 -9.86 13.24
N GLY A 88 30.33 -9.03 12.35
CA GLY A 88 31.76 -8.69 12.35
C GLY A 88 32.65 -9.70 11.64
N ALA A 89 32.08 -10.66 10.91
CA ALA A 89 32.85 -11.59 10.09
C ALA A 89 33.68 -10.86 9.02
N GLU A 90 34.83 -11.41 8.64
CA GLU A 90 35.67 -10.85 7.59
C GLU A 90 35.00 -10.91 6.21
N MET A 91 34.30 -12.01 5.92
CA MET A 91 33.60 -12.21 4.66
C MET A 91 32.14 -11.76 4.72
N CYS A 92 31.68 -11.11 3.65
CA CYS A 92 30.28 -10.69 3.53
C CYS A 92 29.37 -11.88 3.22
N ARG A 93 28.19 -11.91 3.87
CA ARG A 93 27.12 -12.88 3.59
C ARG A 93 25.77 -12.18 3.41
N ARG A 94 24.81 -12.90 2.84
CA ARG A 94 23.41 -12.46 2.71
C ARG A 94 22.52 -13.49 3.40
N GLU A 95 21.81 -13.06 4.43
CA GLU A 95 20.88 -13.91 5.17
C GLU A 95 19.49 -13.28 5.12
N TRP A 96 18.47 -14.12 4.97
CA TRP A 96 17.09 -13.69 4.89
C TRP A 96 16.20 -14.60 5.72
N TYR A 97 15.17 -14.01 6.30
CA TYR A 97 14.07 -14.71 6.97
C TYR A 97 12.78 -14.26 6.29
N ARG A 98 11.89 -15.22 6.01
CA ARG A 98 10.57 -14.97 5.44
C ARG A 98 9.53 -15.71 6.24
N GLU A 99 8.42 -15.05 6.52
CA GLU A 99 7.24 -15.62 7.15
C GLU A 99 6.00 -15.16 6.38
N GLY A 100 5.01 -16.03 6.24
CA GLY A 100 3.80 -15.75 5.44
C GLY A 100 4.04 -15.67 3.92
N ARG A 101 3.11 -15.01 3.22
CA ARG A 101 3.09 -14.87 1.75
C ARG A 101 3.74 -13.55 1.35
N VAL A 102 4.70 -13.58 0.41
CA VAL A 102 5.29 -12.36 -0.18
C VAL A 102 5.39 -12.56 -1.69
N PRO A 103 4.34 -12.24 -2.45
CA PRO A 103 4.28 -12.51 -3.89
C PRO A 103 4.93 -11.38 -4.70
N LEU A 104 6.22 -11.46 -4.97
CA LEU A 104 6.99 -10.40 -5.65
C LEU A 104 6.66 -10.21 -7.14
N HIS A 105 6.00 -11.18 -7.77
CA HIS A 105 5.61 -11.12 -9.19
C HIS A 105 4.20 -10.56 -9.40
N THR A 106 3.40 -10.45 -8.34
CA THR A 106 2.00 -10.09 -8.43
C THR A 106 1.86 -8.57 -8.29
N LEU A 107 1.65 -7.85 -9.41
CA LEU A 107 1.55 -6.38 -9.40
C LEU A 107 0.39 -5.84 -8.54
N ARG A 108 -0.71 -6.60 -8.42
CA ARG A 108 -1.85 -6.23 -7.56
C ARG A 108 -1.58 -6.38 -6.06
N ALA A 109 -0.45 -6.99 -5.67
CA ALA A 109 -0.11 -7.16 -4.27
C ALA A 109 0.40 -5.82 -3.69
N ASN A 110 -0.21 -5.38 -2.58
CA ASN A 110 0.29 -4.25 -1.81
C ASN A 110 1.55 -4.67 -1.03
N ILE A 111 2.70 -4.41 -1.62
CA ILE A 111 4.00 -4.72 -1.04
C ILE A 111 4.73 -3.42 -0.75
N ASP A 112 5.01 -3.21 0.53
CA ASP A 112 5.82 -2.10 1.00
C ASP A 112 7.29 -2.55 1.13
N TYR A 113 8.22 -1.69 0.69
CA TYR A 113 9.64 -1.98 0.65
C TYR A 113 10.43 -0.92 1.42
N GLY A 114 11.24 -1.39 2.37
CA GLY A 114 12.12 -0.56 3.17
C GLY A 114 13.57 -0.95 2.96
N PHE A 115 14.44 0.05 2.77
CA PHE A 115 15.88 -0.13 2.74
C PHE A 115 16.55 0.80 3.76
N ARG A 116 17.47 0.25 4.54
CA ARG A 116 18.28 1.03 5.48
C ARG A 116 19.69 0.44 5.55
N GLU A 117 20.69 1.32 5.62
CA GLU A 117 22.07 0.93 5.92
C GLU A 117 22.35 1.10 7.41
N ALA A 118 22.97 0.09 8.02
CA ALA A 118 23.51 0.13 9.36
C ALA A 118 25.02 0.39 9.30
N ALA A 119 25.46 1.49 9.89
CA ALA A 119 26.88 1.82 10.04
C ALA A 119 27.43 1.12 11.28
N THR A 120 28.07 -0.04 11.08
CA THR A 120 28.72 -0.80 12.17
C THR A 120 30.24 -0.57 12.15
N THR A 121 30.92 -0.95 13.23
CA THR A 121 32.39 -0.85 13.30
C THR A 121 33.10 -1.72 12.25
N ALA A 122 32.48 -2.83 11.83
CA ALA A 122 33.03 -3.72 10.82
C ALA A 122 32.76 -3.24 9.38
N GLY A 123 31.95 -2.19 9.19
CA GLY A 123 31.54 -1.65 7.90
C GLY A 123 30.03 -1.44 7.80
N ARG A 124 29.53 -1.33 6.56
CA ARG A 124 28.11 -1.12 6.29
C ARG A 124 27.37 -2.45 6.11
N ILE A 125 26.21 -2.58 6.75
CA ILE A 125 25.29 -3.70 6.56
C ILE A 125 24.00 -3.15 5.94
N GLY A 126 23.60 -3.70 4.79
CA GLY A 126 22.35 -3.34 4.12
C GLY A 126 21.21 -4.20 4.63
N VAL A 127 20.14 -3.57 5.12
CA VAL A 127 18.90 -4.21 5.55
C VAL A 127 17.79 -3.88 4.55
N LYS A 128 17.17 -4.92 4.01
CA LYS A 128 16.04 -4.85 3.07
C LYS A 128 14.84 -5.54 3.69
N VAL A 129 13.69 -4.90 3.68
CA VAL A 129 12.44 -5.42 4.23
C VAL A 129 11.35 -5.33 3.18
N TRP A 130 10.59 -6.40 3.01
CA TRP A 130 9.35 -6.45 2.24
C TRP A 130 8.21 -6.81 3.18
N LEU A 131 7.15 -5.99 3.20
CA LEU A 131 5.92 -6.24 3.94
C LEU A 131 4.77 -6.39 2.95
N TYR A 132 4.04 -7.50 3.04
CA TYR A 132 2.85 -7.73 2.24
C TYR A 132 1.60 -7.47 3.09
N LYS A 133 0.87 -6.40 2.73
CA LYS A 133 -0.31 -5.92 3.46
C LYS A 133 -1.62 -6.52 2.95
N GLY A 134 -1.59 -7.19 1.79
CA GLY A 134 -2.77 -7.73 1.12
C GLY A 134 -2.78 -7.41 -0.37
N GLU A 135 -3.86 -7.78 -1.06
CA GLU A 135 -4.05 -7.42 -2.47
C GLU A 135 -4.92 -6.15 -2.55
N ILE A 136 -4.55 -5.23 -3.43
CA ILE A 136 -5.39 -4.08 -3.76
C ILE A 136 -6.34 -4.59 -4.84
N LEU A 137 -7.63 -4.74 -4.52
CA LEU A 137 -8.63 -5.04 -5.53
C LEU A 137 -8.94 -3.74 -6.29
N PRO A 138 -8.59 -3.62 -7.58
CA PRO A 138 -8.80 -2.37 -8.34
C PRO A 138 -10.28 -2.01 -8.52
N TYR A 139 -11.20 -2.97 -8.32
CA TYR A 139 -12.64 -2.79 -8.53
C TYR A 139 -13.45 -2.45 -7.27
N LYS A 140 -12.86 -2.46 -6.07
CA LYS A 140 -13.54 -1.86 -4.91
C LYS A 140 -13.23 -0.37 -4.93
N SER A 141 -14.09 0.36 -5.62
CA SER A 141 -14.07 1.82 -5.51
C SER A 141 -14.23 2.17 -4.03
N GLN A 142 -13.51 3.16 -3.53
CA GLN A 142 -13.73 3.67 -2.16
C GLN A 142 -15.19 4.11 -1.95
N THR A 143 -15.91 4.32 -3.05
CA THR A 143 -17.34 4.53 -3.12
C THR A 143 -18.14 3.35 -2.58
N ASP A 144 -17.80 2.09 -2.89
CA ASP A 144 -18.55 0.92 -2.42
C ASP A 144 -18.41 0.72 -0.90
N ASP A 145 -17.23 0.95 -0.35
CA ASP A 145 -17.00 0.89 1.09
C ASP A 145 -17.66 2.09 1.82
N ARG A 146 -17.79 3.25 1.15
CA ARG A 146 -18.53 4.41 1.66
C ARG A 146 -20.04 4.17 1.61
N ILE A 147 -20.56 3.64 0.50
CA ILE A 147 -21.95 3.25 0.32
C ILE A 147 -22.33 2.17 1.33
N ALA A 148 -21.48 1.15 1.54
CA ALA A 148 -21.73 0.11 2.53
C ALA A 148 -21.74 0.67 3.97
N ARG A 149 -20.84 1.60 4.29
CA ARG A 149 -20.84 2.27 5.61
C ARG A 149 -22.05 3.19 5.81
N GLU A 150 -22.47 3.88 4.76
CA GLU A 150 -23.63 4.77 4.77
C GLU A 150 -24.94 3.97 4.86
N ALA A 151 -25.03 2.84 4.14
CA ALA A 151 -26.12 1.88 4.25
C ALA A 151 -26.19 1.22 5.64
N ALA A 152 -25.04 0.86 6.23
CA ALA A 152 -24.99 0.32 7.60
C ALA A 152 -25.40 1.37 8.65
N MET A 153 -25.01 2.64 8.47
CA MET A 153 -25.48 3.73 9.33
C MET A 153 -26.97 4.02 9.14
N ALA A 154 -27.51 3.90 7.92
CA ALA A 154 -28.93 4.04 7.63
C ALA A 154 -29.77 2.88 8.18
N ALA A 155 -29.20 1.67 8.28
CA ALA A 155 -29.83 0.49 8.87
C ALA A 155 -29.88 0.49 10.41
N GLY A 156 -29.32 1.51 11.08
CA GLY A 156 -29.49 1.72 12.52
C GLY A 156 -28.58 0.91 13.44
N GLU A 157 -27.55 0.24 12.91
CA GLU A 157 -26.57 -0.49 13.72
C GLU A 157 -25.55 0.48 14.33
N THR A 158 -25.90 1.01 15.50
CA THR A 158 -24.96 1.80 16.31
C THR A 158 -23.92 0.88 16.98
N SER A 159 -22.69 1.36 17.00
CA SER A 159 -21.49 0.67 17.46
C SER A 159 -21.59 0.08 18.87
N GLY A 160 -21.57 -1.25 18.97
CA GLY A 160 -21.28 -1.99 20.19
C GLY A 160 -20.71 -3.35 19.83
N HIS A 161 -19.39 -3.51 19.93
CA HIS A 161 -18.70 -4.75 19.60
C HIS A 161 -18.62 -5.65 20.84
N SER A 162 -19.12 -6.89 20.76
CA SER A 162 -18.42 -8.08 21.30
C SER A 162 -19.05 -9.38 20.80
N ASP A 163 -18.38 -9.97 19.83
CA ASP A 163 -17.81 -11.32 19.82
C ASP A 163 -18.68 -12.60 19.98
N ALA A 164 -18.25 -13.58 19.19
CA ALA A 164 -18.33 -15.04 19.33
C ALA A 164 -19.70 -15.77 19.31
N THR A 165 -19.87 -16.46 18.18
CA THR A 165 -20.42 -17.82 18.04
C THR A 165 -21.89 -18.10 18.40
N ARG A 166 -22.67 -18.40 17.35
CA ARG A 166 -23.49 -19.62 17.30
C ARG A 166 -23.68 -20.02 15.84
N LYS A 167 -23.03 -21.12 15.44
CA LYS A 167 -23.35 -21.82 14.19
C LYS A 167 -24.64 -22.60 14.43
N VAL A 168 -25.78 -21.97 14.16
CA VAL A 168 -27.07 -22.68 14.09
C VAL A 168 -27.20 -23.19 12.66
N VAL A 169 -27.05 -24.50 12.50
CA VAL A 169 -27.32 -25.19 11.24
C VAL A 169 -28.82 -25.46 11.22
N THR A 170 -29.59 -24.59 10.56
CA THR A 170 -30.96 -24.90 10.15
C THR A 170 -30.95 -25.10 8.65
N SER A 171 -31.28 -26.32 8.23
CA SER A 171 -31.52 -26.74 6.85
C SER A 171 -32.86 -26.20 6.36
N ALA A 172 -32.96 -24.87 6.27
CA ALA A 172 -34.05 -24.17 5.64
C ALA A 172 -33.46 -22.89 5.06
N GLY A 173 -33.19 -22.90 3.75
CA GLY A 173 -32.81 -21.69 3.04
C GLY A 173 -33.91 -20.63 3.20
N PRO A 174 -33.58 -19.33 3.20
CA PRO A 174 -34.59 -18.30 3.25
C PRO A 174 -35.54 -18.48 2.06
N LYS A 175 -36.83 -18.58 2.37
CA LYS A 175 -37.92 -18.56 1.40
C LYS A 175 -37.76 -17.25 0.61
N ALA A 176 -37.69 -17.36 -0.72
CA ALA A 176 -37.66 -16.21 -1.61
C ALA A 176 -38.81 -15.27 -1.22
N VAL A 177 -38.46 -14.06 -0.80
CA VAL A 177 -39.44 -12.98 -0.68
C VAL A 177 -39.76 -12.60 -2.12
N GLU A 178 -41.01 -12.80 -2.52
CA GLU A 178 -41.55 -12.28 -3.76
C GLU A 178 -41.36 -10.76 -3.74
N ILE A 179 -40.47 -10.31 -4.61
CA ILE A 179 -40.32 -8.90 -4.93
C ILE A 179 -41.47 -8.64 -5.90
N ASP A 180 -42.49 -7.90 -5.45
CA ASP A 180 -43.47 -7.32 -6.35
C ASP A 180 -42.72 -6.57 -7.45
N ASP A 181 -43.06 -6.85 -8.72
CA ASP A 181 -42.53 -6.22 -9.91
C ASP A 181 -42.81 -4.70 -9.86
N VAL A 182 -41.92 -3.97 -9.20
CA VAL A 182 -41.84 -2.51 -9.36
C VAL A 182 -41.19 -2.28 -10.71
N ALA A 183 -42.01 -1.85 -11.67
CA ALA A 183 -41.56 -1.41 -12.98
C ALA A 183 -40.40 -0.41 -12.84
N VAL A 184 -39.19 -0.88 -13.10
CA VAL A 184 -38.00 -0.03 -13.23
C VAL A 184 -38.19 0.76 -14.52
N ALA A 185 -38.56 2.03 -14.40
CA ALA A 185 -38.51 2.95 -15.52
C ALA A 185 -37.05 3.01 -16.03
N PRO A 186 -36.78 2.81 -17.32
CA PRO A 186 -35.42 2.90 -17.84
C PRO A 186 -34.91 4.34 -17.64
N LEU A 187 -33.81 4.47 -16.88
CA LEU A 187 -33.10 5.73 -16.62
C LEU A 187 -32.27 6.22 -17.82
N VAL A 188 -32.56 5.72 -19.02
CA VAL A 188 -31.91 6.19 -20.25
C VAL A 188 -32.84 7.22 -20.86
N LYS A 189 -32.51 8.50 -20.66
CA LYS A 189 -33.04 9.56 -21.52
C LYS A 189 -32.54 9.26 -22.93
N GLU A 190 -33.44 9.34 -23.89
CA GLU A 190 -33.20 9.17 -25.32
C GLU A 190 -31.87 9.80 -25.72
N ALA A 191 -31.03 9.03 -26.40
CA ALA A 191 -29.71 9.44 -26.83
C ALA A 191 -29.81 10.68 -27.75
N ASP A 192 -29.06 11.73 -27.44
CA ASP A 192 -28.96 12.90 -28.30
C ASP A 192 -28.36 12.49 -29.67
N PRO A 193 -29.04 12.73 -30.80
CA PRO A 193 -28.60 12.29 -32.13
C PRO A 193 -27.33 12.97 -32.63
N GLU A 194 -26.89 14.06 -31.98
CA GLU A 194 -25.58 14.66 -32.23
C GLU A 194 -24.43 13.84 -31.66
N PHE A 195 -24.67 13.07 -30.60
CA PHE A 195 -23.63 12.30 -29.92
C PHE A 195 -23.23 11.05 -30.71
N GLU A 196 -24.18 10.36 -31.36
CA GLU A 196 -23.86 9.24 -32.24
C GLU A 196 -23.07 9.68 -33.48
N ARG A 197 -23.39 10.84 -34.06
CA ARG A 197 -22.62 11.39 -35.19
C ARG A 197 -21.17 11.70 -34.80
N LEU A 198 -20.94 12.21 -33.59
CA LEU A 198 -19.59 12.48 -33.09
C LEU A 198 -18.80 11.20 -32.82
N LEU A 199 -19.47 10.14 -32.34
CA LEU A 199 -18.85 8.82 -32.16
C LEU A 199 -18.50 8.18 -33.52
N ASP A 200 -19.38 8.27 -34.51
CA ASP A 200 -19.12 7.77 -35.86
C ASP A 200 -17.96 8.52 -36.53
N GLU A 201 -17.89 9.85 -36.35
CA GLU A 201 -16.77 10.67 -36.83
C GLU A 201 -15.45 10.31 -36.14
N GLU A 202 -15.46 10.05 -34.82
CA GLU A 202 -14.27 9.60 -34.09
C GLU A 202 -13.84 8.19 -34.52
N GLU A 203 -14.77 7.25 -34.74
CA GLU A 203 -14.46 5.92 -35.25
C GLU A 203 -13.84 5.96 -36.65
N ASP A 204 -14.32 6.84 -37.53
CA ASP A 204 -13.77 7.04 -38.87
C ASP A 204 -12.38 7.67 -38.83
N ILE A 205 -12.13 8.60 -37.89
CA ILE A 205 -10.80 9.15 -37.63
C ILE A 205 -9.87 8.05 -37.11
N GLN A 206 -10.33 7.20 -36.20
CA GLN A 206 -9.52 6.10 -35.66
C GLN A 206 -9.16 5.07 -36.73
N ARG A 207 -10.11 4.67 -37.59
CA ARG A 207 -9.81 3.76 -38.73
C ARG A 207 -8.78 4.38 -39.67
N ARG A 208 -8.92 5.67 -40.02
CA ARG A 208 -7.93 6.38 -40.85
C ARG A 208 -6.56 6.50 -40.16
N SER A 209 -6.53 6.67 -38.85
CA SER A 209 -5.28 6.73 -38.08
C SER A 209 -4.58 5.36 -37.98
N HIS A 210 -5.35 4.27 -38.00
CA HIS A 210 -4.82 2.91 -37.91
C HIS A 210 -4.14 2.47 -39.21
N ASP A 211 -4.72 2.80 -40.36
CA ASP A 211 -4.16 2.49 -41.69
C ASP A 211 -2.92 3.33 -42.04
N SER A 212 -2.66 4.44 -41.34
CA SER A 212 -1.53 5.34 -41.61
C SER A 212 -0.25 5.02 -40.80
N HIS A 213 -0.20 3.89 -40.11
CA HIS A 213 0.96 3.41 -39.36
C HIS A 213 1.57 2.09 -39.90
N GLU A 214 1.61 1.90 -41.22
CA GLU A 214 2.59 0.98 -41.81
C GLU A 214 3.96 1.67 -41.92
N THR A 215 4.84 1.36 -40.97
CA THR A 215 6.24 1.78 -41.05
C THR A 215 6.94 1.04 -42.21
N PRO A 216 7.65 1.75 -43.12
CA PRO A 216 8.32 1.08 -44.22
C PRO A 216 9.46 0.21 -43.71
N HIS A 217 9.32 -1.11 -43.90
CA HIS A 217 10.38 -2.08 -43.63
C HIS A 217 11.55 -1.86 -44.59
N PHE A 218 12.63 -1.22 -44.12
CA PHE A 218 13.90 -1.22 -44.82
C PHE A 218 14.53 -2.61 -44.76
N LYS A 219 14.52 -3.35 -45.87
CA LYS A 219 15.38 -4.52 -46.05
C LYS A 219 16.83 -4.06 -46.09
N ARG A 220 17.68 -4.61 -45.22
CA ARG A 220 19.14 -4.52 -45.36
C ARG A 220 19.55 -5.35 -46.58
N GLU A 221 20.00 -4.68 -47.64
CA GLU A 221 20.79 -5.33 -48.68
C GLU A 221 22.17 -5.72 -48.11
N VAL A 222 22.68 -6.79 -48.70
CA VAL A 222 23.76 -7.71 -48.31
C VAL A 222 25.05 -7.03 -47.87
#